data_AF-A0A4Q0IYQ7-F1
#
_entry.id   AF-A0A4Q0IYQ7-F1
#
_cell.length_a   1.000
_cell.length_b   1.000
_cell.length_c   1.000
_cell.angle_alpha   90.00
_cell.angle_beta   90.00
_cell.angle_gamma   90.00
#
_symmetry.space_group_name_H-M   'P 1'
#
loop_
_entity.id
_entity.type
_entity.pdbx_description
1 polymer ?
#
loop_
_entity_poly.entity_id
_entity_poly.type
_entity_poly.pdbx_seq_one_letter_code
_entity_poly.pdbx_strand_id
1 'polypeptide(L)'
;MKYLHLILIALLYPLSSHAYSHLSPYSYCGGDPINCIDPTGCVIEGVTKKDAAMAVEDFRAMFPSDEFANFRSLIVQSGKKQDGKSFAKISADALSTAFSGITLNEDQQALVQMVVNTINSDDVHKVEYLTPGKDMSRSSSNEFLPQLNSMGITSEMVENMSGGASKFIMALCGEASTIPTKSGSLTIILNTSSGFVTNRPATLGHEIIGHGRSLRLGYTDPQSQHILPIQVENLILRNMESPLFWNGTDHAPLNIIIPNYMSLPNFR
;
A
#
# COMPACT_ATOMS: atom_id res chain seq x y z
N MET A 1 29.18 54.17 42.22
CA MET A 1 28.05 53.65 41.40
C MET A 1 28.54 52.50 40.51
N LYS A 2 28.81 51.32 41.08
CA LYS A 2 29.44 50.17 40.39
C LYS A 2 28.56 48.90 40.40
N TYR A 3 27.24 49.05 40.54
CA TYR A 3 26.30 47.94 40.66
C TYR A 3 25.06 48.12 39.76
N LEU A 4 25.23 48.57 38.51
CA LEU A 4 24.09 48.67 37.58
C LEU A 4 24.37 48.15 36.16
N HIS A 5 25.45 47.39 35.95
CA HIS A 5 25.78 46.84 34.62
C HIS A 5 25.90 45.30 34.59
N LEU A 6 25.61 44.61 35.70
CA LEU A 6 25.65 43.14 35.74
C LEU A 6 24.28 42.44 35.63
N ILE A 7 23.20 43.18 35.40
CA ILE A 7 21.84 42.62 35.33
C ILE A 7 21.28 42.59 33.89
N LEU A 8 21.94 43.22 32.91
CA LEU A 8 21.45 43.25 31.53
C LEU A 8 22.07 42.20 30.58
N ILE A 9 23.06 41.41 31.04
CA ILE A 9 23.67 40.32 30.25
C ILE A 9 23.03 38.96 30.58
N ALA A 10 22.29 38.86 31.68
CA ALA A 10 21.58 37.63 32.08
C ALA A 10 20.24 37.41 31.35
N LEU A 11 19.81 38.35 30.49
CA LEU A 11 18.53 38.27 29.75
C LEU A 11 18.69 38.00 28.24
N LEU A 12 19.92 37.78 27.76
CA LEU A 12 20.21 37.50 26.34
C LEU A 12 20.84 36.12 26.08
N TYR A 13 20.79 35.23 27.05
CA TYR A 13 21.12 33.81 26.85
C TYR A 13 19.90 32.96 27.21
N PRO A 14 19.25 32.29 26.24
CA PRO A 14 19.05 30.88 26.43
C PRO A 14 20.45 30.26 26.44
N LEU A 15 20.88 29.89 27.63
CA LEU A 15 21.80 28.79 27.84
C LEU A 15 21.48 27.72 26.80
N SER A 16 22.47 27.41 25.99
CA SER A 16 22.59 26.19 25.21
C SER A 16 22.12 24.98 26.04
N SER A 17 20.83 24.68 25.99
CA SER A 17 20.29 23.37 26.33
C SER A 17 20.25 22.60 25.02
N HIS A 18 21.34 21.91 24.74
CA HIS A 18 21.35 20.65 24.00
C HIS A 18 20.80 20.74 22.57
N ALA A 19 21.60 21.23 21.63
CA ALA A 19 22.52 20.36 20.88
C ALA A 19 21.77 19.18 20.22
N TYR A 20 21.55 19.32 18.91
CA TYR A 20 21.31 18.24 17.98
C TYR A 20 19.99 17.46 18.10
N SER A 21 18.95 17.97 17.45
CA SER A 21 17.74 17.17 17.14
C SER A 21 17.99 16.07 16.11
N HIS A 22 19.19 15.96 15.51
CA HIS A 22 19.48 15.03 14.42
C HIS A 22 19.42 13.53 14.79
N LEU A 23 19.17 13.21 16.07
CA LEU A 23 18.85 11.86 16.55
C LEU A 23 17.55 11.81 17.37
N SER A 24 16.68 12.81 17.25
CA SER A 24 15.30 12.62 17.69
C SER A 24 14.69 11.50 16.83
N PRO A 25 13.94 10.55 17.41
CA PRO A 25 13.18 9.57 16.61
C PRO A 25 12.13 10.25 15.69
N TYR A 26 11.93 11.57 15.81
CA TYR A 26 11.08 12.38 14.95
C TYR A 26 11.85 13.31 13.99
N SER A 27 13.19 13.21 13.92
CA SER A 27 14.00 14.06 13.03
C SER A 27 14.11 13.44 11.64
N TYR A 28 13.24 13.88 10.73
CA TYR A 28 13.31 13.48 9.32
C TYR A 28 14.68 13.82 8.71
N CYS A 29 15.35 12.83 8.12
CA CYS A 29 16.65 12.96 7.46
C CYS A 29 17.75 13.62 8.30
N GLY A 30 17.67 13.55 9.64
CA GLY A 30 18.61 14.26 10.52
C GLY A 30 18.63 15.79 10.32
N GLY A 31 17.59 16.36 9.71
CA GLY A 31 17.53 17.78 9.33
C GLY A 31 18.11 18.10 7.94
N ASP A 32 18.51 17.11 7.14
CA ASP A 32 19.05 17.29 5.78
C ASP A 32 18.27 16.48 4.73
N PRO A 33 17.05 16.91 4.36
CA PRO A 33 16.22 16.21 3.38
C PRO A 33 16.69 16.39 1.92
N ILE A 34 17.75 17.17 1.68
CA ILE A 34 18.31 17.38 0.33
C ILE A 34 19.34 16.29 0.02
N ASN A 35 20.17 15.91 1.01
CA ASN A 35 21.23 14.93 0.81
C ASN A 35 20.97 13.58 1.49
N CYS A 36 20.07 13.53 2.48
CA CYS A 36 19.69 12.29 3.15
C CYS A 36 18.26 11.92 2.74
N ILE A 37 18.07 10.68 2.33
CA ILE A 37 16.78 10.05 2.08
C ILE A 37 16.58 9.04 3.20
N ASP A 38 15.39 8.97 3.79
CA ASP A 38 15.00 7.83 4.63
C ASP A 38 15.04 6.56 3.75
N PRO A 39 16.04 5.67 3.89
CA PRO A 39 16.18 4.52 3.02
C PRO A 39 15.10 3.46 3.28
N THR A 40 14.40 3.58 4.42
CA THR A 40 13.44 2.61 4.96
C THR A 40 11.99 3.01 4.78
N GLY A 41 11.72 4.20 4.22
CA GLY A 41 10.35 4.71 4.07
C GLY A 41 9.52 4.04 2.99
N CYS A 42 10.09 3.35 2.01
CA CYS A 42 9.37 3.13 0.75
C CYS A 42 9.11 1.65 0.42
N VAL A 43 7.93 1.11 0.75
CA VAL A 43 7.80 -0.35 0.76
C VAL A 43 6.36 -0.88 0.60
N ILE A 44 6.15 -1.75 -0.40
CA ILE A 44 5.14 -2.82 -0.28
C ILE A 44 5.74 -3.93 0.59
N GLU A 45 5.12 -4.23 1.73
CA GLU A 45 5.64 -5.16 2.75
C GLU A 45 4.68 -6.30 3.02
N GLY A 46 5.14 -7.55 2.94
CA GLY A 46 4.40 -8.67 3.50
C GLY A 46 4.51 -8.70 5.02
N VAL A 47 3.39 -8.98 5.71
CA VAL A 47 3.41 -9.28 7.16
C VAL A 47 4.41 -10.40 7.45
N THR A 48 4.50 -11.39 6.56
CA THR A 48 5.59 -12.36 6.50
C THR A 48 6.35 -12.28 5.17
N LYS A 49 7.53 -12.92 5.11
CA LYS A 49 8.28 -13.07 3.85
C LYS A 49 7.48 -13.82 2.78
N LYS A 50 6.59 -14.74 3.21
CA LYS A 50 5.73 -15.49 2.30
C LYS A 50 4.65 -14.59 1.70
N ASP A 51 4.07 -13.69 2.50
CA ASP A 51 3.11 -12.69 2.00
C ASP A 51 3.76 -11.78 0.96
N ALA A 52 5.00 -11.34 1.21
CA ALA A 52 5.77 -10.55 0.25
C ALA A 52 6.03 -11.31 -1.06
N ALA A 53 6.36 -12.61 -0.97
CA ALA A 53 6.55 -13.46 -2.14
C ALA A 53 5.26 -13.60 -2.97
N MET A 54 4.13 -13.86 -2.31
CA MET A 54 2.82 -13.96 -2.98
C MET A 54 2.40 -12.64 -3.63
N ALA A 55 2.65 -11.51 -2.97
CA ALA A 55 2.43 -10.20 -3.56
C ALA A 55 3.32 -9.98 -4.79
N VAL A 56 4.60 -10.37 -4.76
CA VAL A 56 5.47 -10.28 -5.95
C VAL A 56 4.92 -11.11 -7.11
N GLU A 57 4.45 -12.33 -6.84
CA GLU A 57 3.82 -13.19 -7.85
C GLU A 57 2.58 -12.50 -8.46
N ASP A 58 1.73 -11.93 -7.63
CA ASP A 58 0.52 -11.24 -8.06
C ASP A 58 0.82 -9.97 -8.86
N PHE A 59 1.75 -9.11 -8.39
CA PHE A 59 2.17 -7.93 -9.15
C PHE A 59 2.77 -8.29 -10.51
N ARG A 60 3.52 -9.39 -10.61
CA ARG A 60 4.03 -9.89 -11.90
C ARG A 60 2.90 -10.38 -12.80
N ALA A 61 1.91 -11.06 -12.24
CA ALA A 61 0.78 -11.62 -12.98
C ALA A 61 -0.19 -10.55 -13.51
N MET A 62 -0.15 -9.30 -12.99
CA MET A 62 -0.85 -8.16 -13.61
C MET A 62 -0.35 -7.86 -15.04
N PHE A 63 0.84 -8.32 -15.40
CA PHE A 63 1.51 -8.03 -16.68
C PHE A 63 1.81 -9.33 -17.44
N PRO A 64 0.83 -10.06 -18.00
CA PRO A 64 1.06 -11.39 -18.55
C PRO A 64 1.84 -11.40 -19.88
N SER A 65 1.65 -10.37 -20.72
CA SER A 65 2.17 -10.33 -22.09
C SER A 65 3.71 -10.29 -22.16
N ASP A 66 4.28 -10.79 -23.26
CA ASP A 66 5.73 -11.00 -23.40
C ASP A 66 6.55 -9.71 -23.36
N GLU A 67 5.98 -8.57 -23.79
CA GLU A 67 6.64 -7.27 -23.73
C GLU A 67 7.01 -6.85 -22.29
N PHE A 68 6.35 -7.41 -21.27
CA PHE A 68 6.64 -7.12 -19.88
C PHE A 68 7.67 -8.07 -19.23
N ALA A 69 8.25 -9.02 -19.97
CA ALA A 69 9.14 -10.03 -19.40
C ALA A 69 10.31 -9.43 -18.58
N ASN A 70 10.95 -8.39 -19.13
CA ASN A 70 12.04 -7.69 -18.45
C ASN A 70 11.52 -6.89 -17.24
N PHE A 71 10.36 -6.24 -17.37
CA PHE A 71 9.76 -5.48 -16.28
C PHE A 71 9.34 -6.37 -15.11
N ARG A 72 8.68 -7.50 -15.37
CA ARG A 72 8.34 -8.52 -14.35
C ARG A 72 9.58 -8.98 -13.57
N SER A 73 10.73 -9.06 -14.23
CA SER A 73 11.99 -9.46 -13.60
C SER A 73 12.53 -8.42 -12.61
N LEU A 74 12.10 -7.16 -12.70
CA LEU A 74 12.44 -6.10 -11.75
C LEU A 74 11.57 -6.12 -10.49
N ILE A 75 10.37 -6.69 -10.57
CA ILE A 75 9.46 -6.84 -9.43
C ILE A 75 9.96 -8.02 -8.60
N VAL A 76 10.69 -7.76 -7.52
CA VAL A 76 11.31 -8.78 -6.66
C VAL A 76 11.21 -8.37 -5.19
N GLN A 77 11.37 -9.34 -4.29
CA GLN A 77 11.59 -9.04 -2.88
C GLN A 77 12.96 -8.38 -2.68
N SER A 78 13.06 -7.56 -1.64
CA SER A 78 14.28 -6.90 -1.20
C SER A 78 15.28 -7.89 -0.59
N GLY A 79 16.47 -7.38 -0.28
CA GLY A 79 17.55 -8.16 0.32
C GLY A 79 18.41 -8.89 -0.73
N LYS A 80 19.64 -9.24 -0.33
CA LYS A 80 20.66 -9.79 -1.25
C LYS A 80 20.24 -11.09 -1.94
N LYS A 81 19.36 -11.87 -1.31
CA LYS A 81 18.85 -13.15 -1.84
C LYS A 81 17.42 -13.05 -2.37
N GLN A 82 16.87 -11.83 -2.48
CA GLN A 82 15.47 -11.60 -2.87
C GLN A 82 14.49 -12.41 -2.00
N ASP A 83 14.72 -12.39 -0.69
CA ASP A 83 13.96 -13.14 0.31
C ASP A 83 13.53 -12.24 1.49
N GLY A 84 13.56 -10.92 1.30
CA GLY A 84 13.12 -9.92 2.28
C GLY A 84 11.60 -9.88 2.47
N LYS A 85 11.13 -9.16 3.49
CA LYS A 85 9.69 -8.92 3.70
C LYS A 85 9.11 -7.82 2.80
N SER A 86 9.94 -7.15 2.04
CA SER A 86 9.62 -5.91 1.33
C SER A 86 9.87 -6.09 -0.15
N PHE A 87 9.28 -5.26 -1.01
CA PHE A 87 9.68 -5.17 -2.41
C PHE A 87 11.03 -4.44 -2.53
N ALA A 88 11.81 -4.78 -3.54
CA ALA A 88 12.97 -3.98 -3.94
C ALA A 88 12.51 -2.78 -4.77
N LYS A 89 13.17 -1.63 -4.58
CA LYS A 89 12.95 -0.46 -5.44
C LYS A 89 13.35 -0.77 -6.89
N ILE A 90 12.63 -0.16 -7.82
CA ILE A 90 12.93 -0.22 -9.25
C ILE A 90 13.61 1.10 -9.64
N SER A 91 14.86 1.05 -10.09
CA SER A 91 15.57 2.25 -10.55
C SER A 91 15.05 2.72 -11.92
N ALA A 92 15.15 4.02 -12.18
CA ALA A 92 14.78 4.61 -13.47
C ALA A 92 15.55 3.97 -14.64
N ASP A 93 16.85 3.71 -14.46
CA ASP A 93 17.69 3.08 -15.49
C ASP A 93 17.25 1.64 -15.78
N ALA A 94 16.94 0.85 -14.75
CA ALA A 94 16.45 -0.50 -14.92
C ALA A 94 15.09 -0.52 -15.62
N LEU A 95 14.18 0.39 -15.23
CA LEU A 95 12.89 0.55 -15.88
C LEU A 95 13.03 0.94 -17.36
N SER A 96 13.88 1.94 -17.66
CA SER A 96 14.15 2.37 -19.04
C SER A 96 14.77 1.24 -19.87
N THR A 97 15.64 0.43 -19.26
CA THR A 97 16.25 -0.73 -19.94
C THR A 97 15.21 -1.81 -20.22
N ALA A 98 14.31 -2.08 -19.27
CA ALA A 98 13.29 -3.12 -19.41
C ALA A 98 12.35 -2.89 -20.60
N PHE A 99 12.08 -1.62 -20.94
CA PHE A 99 11.22 -1.23 -22.06
C PHE A 99 11.98 -0.68 -23.28
N SER A 100 13.30 -0.92 -23.37
CA SER A 100 14.07 -0.49 -24.53
C SER A 100 13.56 -1.16 -25.82
N GLY A 101 13.17 -0.34 -26.80
CA GLY A 101 12.60 -0.82 -28.06
C GLY A 101 11.16 -1.32 -27.97
N ILE A 102 10.51 -1.20 -26.81
CA ILE A 102 9.10 -1.56 -26.59
C ILE A 102 8.28 -0.28 -26.52
N THR A 103 7.15 -0.27 -27.23
CA THR A 103 6.16 0.82 -27.15
C THR A 103 4.94 0.31 -26.39
N LEU A 104 4.69 0.89 -25.23
CA LEU A 104 3.49 0.59 -24.42
C LEU A 104 2.32 1.44 -24.91
N ASN A 105 1.11 0.86 -24.88
CA ASN A 105 -0.13 1.63 -25.05
C ASN A 105 -0.48 2.42 -23.77
N GLU A 106 -1.54 3.23 -23.82
CA GLU A 106 -1.92 4.12 -22.70
C GLU A 106 -2.25 3.37 -21.40
N ASP A 107 -3.01 2.28 -21.48
CA ASP A 107 -3.36 1.45 -20.32
C ASP A 107 -2.10 0.80 -19.73
N GLN A 108 -1.26 0.22 -20.59
CA GLN A 108 0.00 -0.41 -20.20
C GLN A 108 0.93 0.57 -19.50
N GLN A 109 1.09 1.77 -20.06
CA GLN A 109 1.93 2.83 -19.49
C GLN A 109 1.37 3.32 -18.15
N ALA A 110 0.06 3.53 -18.07
CA ALA A 110 -0.59 3.95 -16.83
C ALA A 110 -0.39 2.93 -15.70
N LEU A 111 -0.57 1.64 -16.00
CA LEU A 111 -0.42 0.58 -15.01
C LEU A 111 1.04 0.42 -14.55
N VAL A 112 2.01 0.45 -15.48
CA VAL A 112 3.44 0.42 -15.14
C VAL A 112 3.79 1.60 -14.23
N GLN A 113 3.35 2.81 -14.58
CA GLN A 113 3.60 4.01 -13.78
C GLN A 113 3.04 3.86 -12.37
N MET A 114 1.79 3.43 -12.23
CA MET A 114 1.15 3.24 -10.92
C MET A 114 1.89 2.19 -10.08
N VAL A 115 2.26 1.06 -10.67
CA VAL A 115 3.00 -0.01 -9.96
C VAL A 115 4.37 0.48 -9.51
N VAL A 116 5.15 1.08 -10.42
CA VAL A 116 6.49 1.61 -10.08
C VAL A 116 6.39 2.68 -9.00
N ASN A 117 5.44 3.60 -9.13
CA ASN A 117 5.28 4.67 -8.16
C ASN A 117 4.80 4.15 -6.80
N THR A 118 4.05 3.05 -6.74
CA THR A 118 3.65 2.39 -5.48
C THR A 118 4.82 1.64 -4.86
N ILE A 119 5.62 0.92 -5.65
CA ILE A 119 6.81 0.21 -5.16
C ILE A 119 7.85 1.19 -4.62
N ASN A 120 7.99 2.34 -5.29
CA ASN A 120 9.01 3.34 -4.97
C ASN A 120 8.53 4.44 -4.01
N SER A 121 7.24 4.52 -3.65
CA SER A 121 6.70 5.56 -2.75
C SER A 121 7.14 5.37 -1.31
N ASP A 122 7.30 6.47 -0.56
CA ASP A 122 7.65 6.53 0.88
C ASP A 122 6.53 6.05 1.85
N ASP A 123 5.51 5.39 1.33
CA ASP A 123 4.43 4.80 2.13
C ASP A 123 4.64 3.29 2.30
N VAL A 124 4.25 2.78 3.47
CA VAL A 124 4.33 1.36 3.79
C VAL A 124 2.98 0.69 3.57
N HIS A 125 2.83 0.01 2.44
CA HIS A 125 1.64 -0.77 2.09
C HIS A 125 1.84 -2.23 2.53
N LYS A 126 1.30 -2.57 3.69
CA LYS A 126 1.39 -3.93 4.24
C LYS A 126 0.35 -4.86 3.63
N VAL A 127 0.70 -6.11 3.41
CA VAL A 127 -0.21 -7.15 2.93
C VAL A 127 -0.07 -8.44 3.74
N GLU A 128 -1.22 -9.05 4.05
CA GLU A 128 -1.30 -10.37 4.65
C GLU A 128 -2.28 -11.25 3.86
N TYR A 129 -1.83 -12.45 3.50
CA TYR A 129 -2.68 -13.44 2.84
C TYR A 129 -3.16 -14.47 3.84
N LEU A 130 -4.48 -14.60 3.98
CA LEU A 130 -5.10 -15.46 4.98
C LEU A 130 -5.65 -16.73 4.38
N THR A 131 -5.37 -17.87 5.01
CA THR A 131 -6.11 -19.09 4.71
C THR A 131 -7.56 -18.95 5.22
N PRO A 132 -8.58 -19.30 4.42
CA PRO A 132 -9.98 -19.26 4.85
C PRO A 132 -10.21 -20.01 6.16
N GLY A 133 -10.96 -19.37 7.06
CA GLY A 133 -11.25 -19.93 8.39
C GLY A 133 -10.08 -19.87 9.40
N LYS A 134 -8.93 -19.30 9.02
CA LYS A 134 -7.86 -18.92 9.96
C LYS A 134 -7.97 -17.45 10.30
N ASP A 135 -7.58 -17.12 11.53
CA ASP A 135 -7.46 -15.73 11.95
C ASP A 135 -6.26 -15.05 11.28
N MET A 136 -6.29 -13.72 11.27
CA MET A 136 -5.17 -12.89 10.85
C MET A 136 -4.10 -12.80 11.93
N SER A 137 -2.91 -12.34 11.55
CA SER A 137 -1.84 -12.09 12.50
C SER A 137 -2.28 -11.11 13.58
N ARG A 138 -1.71 -11.25 14.79
CA ARG A 138 -1.99 -10.32 15.90
C ARG A 138 -1.67 -8.86 15.53
N SER A 139 -0.61 -8.64 14.75
CA SER A 139 -0.27 -7.30 14.25
C SER A 139 -1.39 -6.73 13.39
N SER A 140 -1.92 -7.49 12.45
CA SER A 140 -3.01 -7.04 11.58
C SER A 140 -4.31 -6.87 12.34
N SER A 141 -4.64 -7.80 13.24
CA SER A 141 -5.83 -7.71 14.09
C SER A 141 -5.83 -6.41 14.89
N ASN A 142 -4.69 -6.03 15.49
CA ASN A 142 -4.56 -4.77 16.23
C ASN A 142 -4.82 -3.52 15.38
N GLU A 143 -4.45 -3.53 14.09
CA GLU A 143 -4.70 -2.41 13.17
C GLU A 143 -6.18 -2.32 12.76
N PHE A 144 -6.87 -3.46 12.61
CA PHE A 144 -8.30 -3.51 12.25
C PHE A 144 -9.25 -3.31 13.45
N LEU A 145 -8.80 -3.60 14.68
CA LEU A 145 -9.63 -3.50 15.89
C LEU A 145 -10.34 -2.15 16.05
N PRO A 146 -9.71 -0.97 15.81
CA PRO A 146 -10.41 0.31 15.88
C PRO A 146 -11.62 0.40 14.94
N GLN A 147 -11.50 -0.10 13.70
CA GLN A 147 -12.59 -0.09 12.74
C GLN A 147 -13.70 -1.06 13.16
N LEU A 148 -13.34 -2.27 13.60
CA LEU A 148 -14.30 -3.26 14.12
C LEU A 148 -15.05 -2.71 15.34
N ASN A 149 -14.35 -2.08 16.29
CA ASN A 149 -14.95 -1.45 17.46
C ASN A 149 -15.92 -0.32 17.09
N SER A 150 -15.60 0.47 16.05
CA SER A 150 -16.51 1.52 15.55
C SER A 150 -17.82 0.96 14.98
N MET A 151 -17.83 -0.30 14.58
CA MET A 151 -19.00 -1.05 14.12
C MET A 151 -19.68 -1.85 15.26
N GLY A 152 -19.23 -1.70 16.50
CA GLY A 152 -19.75 -2.41 17.66
C GLY A 152 -19.23 -3.85 17.83
N ILE A 153 -18.20 -4.24 17.07
CA ILE A 153 -17.56 -5.57 17.18
C ILE A 153 -16.41 -5.46 18.18
N THR A 154 -16.58 -6.04 19.37
CA THR A 154 -15.60 -5.94 20.47
C THR A 154 -14.47 -6.97 20.34
N SER A 155 -13.35 -6.73 21.04
CA SER A 155 -12.26 -7.71 21.13
C SER A 155 -12.73 -9.07 21.70
N GLU A 156 -13.66 -9.07 22.65
CA GLU A 156 -14.26 -10.32 23.17
C GLU A 156 -15.05 -11.08 22.10
N MET A 157 -15.79 -10.36 21.23
CA MET A 157 -16.50 -10.98 20.11
C MET A 157 -15.51 -11.57 19.09
N VAL A 158 -14.39 -10.88 18.85
CA VAL A 158 -13.29 -11.36 17.99
C VAL A 158 -12.66 -12.63 18.55
N GLU A 159 -12.27 -12.64 19.83
CA GLU A 159 -11.62 -13.78 20.48
C GLU A 159 -12.51 -15.04 20.51
N ASN A 160 -13.83 -14.86 20.64
CA ASN A 160 -14.79 -15.96 20.66
C ASN A 160 -15.25 -16.41 19.26
N MET A 161 -14.84 -15.73 18.19
CA MET A 161 -15.20 -16.09 16.82
C MET A 161 -14.24 -17.14 16.25
N SER A 162 -14.79 -18.24 15.72
CA SER A 162 -13.98 -19.17 14.93
C SER A 162 -13.48 -18.49 13.65
N GLY A 163 -12.16 -18.36 13.50
CA GLY A 163 -11.53 -17.55 12.45
C GLY A 163 -11.21 -16.11 12.90
N GLY A 164 -11.52 -15.74 14.14
CA GLY A 164 -11.15 -14.47 14.75
C GLY A 164 -11.59 -13.23 13.97
N ALA A 165 -10.70 -12.23 13.90
CA ALA A 165 -10.99 -10.93 13.29
C ALA A 165 -11.20 -11.07 11.77
N SER A 166 -10.50 -12.01 11.13
CA SER A 166 -10.61 -12.21 9.68
C SER A 166 -12.05 -12.48 9.26
N LYS A 167 -12.79 -13.29 10.04
CA LYS A 167 -14.18 -13.62 9.73
C LYS A 167 -15.12 -12.41 9.75
N PHE A 168 -14.88 -11.43 10.61
CA PHE A 168 -15.65 -10.19 10.62
C PHE A 168 -15.33 -9.33 9.41
N ILE A 169 -14.04 -9.18 9.08
CA ILE A 169 -13.62 -8.44 7.88
C ILE A 169 -14.18 -9.09 6.62
N MET A 170 -14.17 -10.42 6.52
CA MET A 170 -14.79 -11.13 5.42
C MET A 170 -16.28 -10.86 5.28
N ALA A 171 -17.01 -10.82 6.40
CA ALA A 171 -18.44 -10.55 6.38
C ALA A 171 -18.77 -9.12 5.93
N LEU A 172 -17.84 -8.18 6.12
CA LEU A 172 -18.03 -6.75 5.82
C LEU A 172 -17.51 -6.36 4.43
N CYS A 173 -16.40 -6.96 4.01
CA CYS A 173 -15.62 -6.52 2.86
C CYS A 173 -15.46 -7.61 1.79
N GLY A 174 -15.91 -8.84 2.05
CA GLY A 174 -15.79 -9.96 1.12
C GLY A 174 -14.40 -10.60 1.16
N GLU A 175 -13.70 -10.60 0.03
CA GLU A 175 -12.48 -11.41 -0.17
C GLU A 175 -11.18 -10.66 0.13
N ALA A 176 -11.24 -9.33 0.21
CA ALA A 176 -10.12 -8.50 0.59
C ALA A 176 -10.60 -7.23 1.31
N SER A 177 -9.68 -6.56 2.00
CA SER A 177 -9.98 -5.29 2.67
C SER A 177 -8.70 -4.52 2.92
N THR A 178 -8.76 -3.20 2.69
CA THR A 178 -7.67 -2.27 2.98
C THR A 178 -8.09 -1.21 3.97
N ILE A 179 -7.24 -0.96 4.95
CA ILE A 179 -7.39 0.13 5.91
C ILE A 179 -6.18 1.07 5.87
N PRO A 180 -6.38 2.38 6.13
CA PRO A 180 -5.27 3.29 6.33
C PRO A 180 -4.52 2.94 7.63
N THR A 181 -3.20 3.06 7.59
CA THR A 181 -2.34 3.02 8.79
C THR A 181 -1.60 4.35 8.92
N LYS A 182 -0.87 4.55 10.03
CA LYS A 182 -0.08 5.78 10.23
C LYS A 182 0.96 6.02 9.14
N SER A 183 1.54 4.94 8.59
CA SER A 183 2.65 4.99 7.64
C SER A 183 2.25 4.61 6.21
N GLY A 184 0.99 4.29 5.95
CA GLY A 184 0.58 3.71 4.66
C GLY A 184 -0.78 3.04 4.75
N SER A 185 -0.85 1.76 4.42
CA SER A 185 -2.06 0.95 4.50
C SER A 185 -1.76 -0.47 4.98
N LEU A 186 -2.80 -1.18 5.41
CA LEU A 186 -2.77 -2.61 5.64
C LEU A 186 -3.89 -3.25 4.82
N THR A 187 -3.51 -4.22 4.01
CA THR A 187 -4.38 -5.00 3.15
C THR A 187 -4.42 -6.45 3.63
N ILE A 188 -5.63 -6.98 3.73
CA ILE A 188 -5.89 -8.41 3.95
C ILE A 188 -6.44 -8.99 2.66
N ILE A 189 -5.91 -10.15 2.23
CA ILE A 189 -6.42 -10.91 1.09
C ILE A 189 -6.69 -12.34 1.53
N LEU A 190 -7.85 -12.90 1.17
CA LEU A 190 -8.11 -14.31 1.37
C LEU A 190 -7.44 -15.16 0.29
N ASN A 191 -6.65 -16.13 0.72
CA ASN A 191 -6.01 -17.11 -0.14
C ASN A 191 -6.88 -18.37 -0.26
N THR A 192 -7.99 -18.27 -0.98
CA THR A 192 -8.89 -19.40 -1.25
C THR A 192 -8.40 -20.21 -2.46
N SER A 193 -8.50 -21.54 -2.40
CA SER A 193 -8.22 -22.42 -3.54
C SER A 193 -9.35 -22.47 -4.57
N SER A 194 -10.54 -21.96 -4.23
CA SER A 194 -11.76 -22.00 -5.05
C SER A 194 -12.40 -20.62 -5.31
N GLY A 195 -11.86 -19.52 -4.77
CA GLY A 195 -12.38 -18.16 -5.00
C GLY A 195 -11.67 -17.40 -6.13
N PHE A 196 -10.63 -17.98 -6.74
CA PHE A 196 -9.93 -17.36 -7.86
C PHE A 196 -9.86 -18.30 -9.04
N VAL A 197 -10.89 -18.25 -9.91
CA VAL A 197 -10.71 -18.74 -11.27
C VAL A 197 -10.11 -17.65 -12.18
N THR A 198 -9.99 -16.37 -11.77
CA THR A 198 -9.46 -15.35 -12.71
C THR A 198 -8.71 -14.10 -12.22
N ASN A 199 -8.62 -13.67 -10.93
CA ASN A 199 -8.13 -12.28 -10.71
C ASN A 199 -7.40 -11.85 -9.42
N ARG A 200 -6.82 -12.73 -8.59
CA ARG A 200 -6.07 -12.31 -7.37
C ARG A 200 -5.06 -11.16 -7.62
N PRO A 201 -4.33 -11.13 -8.75
CA PRO A 201 -3.53 -9.97 -9.14
C PRO A 201 -4.30 -8.65 -9.17
N ALA A 202 -5.46 -8.57 -9.83
CA ALA A 202 -6.21 -7.32 -9.83
C ALA A 202 -6.89 -7.03 -8.50
N THR A 203 -7.31 -8.03 -7.72
CA THR A 203 -7.76 -7.80 -6.34
C THR A 203 -6.64 -7.18 -5.51
N LEU A 204 -5.41 -7.70 -5.58
CA LEU A 204 -4.27 -7.07 -4.91
C LEU A 204 -4.04 -5.62 -5.39
N GLY A 205 -4.17 -5.38 -6.69
CA GLY A 205 -4.03 -4.05 -7.27
C GLY A 205 -5.13 -3.09 -6.83
N HIS A 206 -6.39 -3.53 -6.83
CA HIS A 206 -7.56 -2.83 -6.29
C HIS A 206 -7.30 -2.38 -4.86
N GLU A 207 -6.79 -3.28 -4.04
CA GLU A 207 -6.54 -3.01 -2.62
C GLU A 207 -5.31 -2.12 -2.39
N ILE A 208 -4.14 -2.50 -2.89
CA ILE A 208 -2.90 -1.77 -2.59
C ILE A 208 -2.80 -0.48 -3.38
N ILE A 209 -3.04 -0.52 -4.69
CA ILE A 209 -2.89 0.65 -5.55
C ILE A 209 -4.18 1.47 -5.53
N GLY A 210 -5.33 0.81 -5.66
CA GLY A 210 -6.64 1.44 -5.71
C GLY A 210 -7.08 2.10 -4.41
N HIS A 211 -7.00 1.39 -3.28
CA HIS A 211 -7.28 1.94 -1.95
C HIS A 211 -6.01 2.47 -1.28
N GLY A 212 -5.01 1.62 -1.07
CA GLY A 212 -3.84 1.91 -0.24
C GLY A 212 -3.10 3.18 -0.68
N ARG A 213 -2.63 3.22 -1.92
CA ARG A 213 -1.91 4.37 -2.48
C ARG A 213 -2.80 5.61 -2.59
N SER A 214 -4.05 5.46 -3.06
CA SER A 214 -4.94 6.62 -3.21
C SER A 214 -5.22 7.31 -1.87
N LEU A 215 -5.41 6.54 -0.78
CA LEU A 215 -5.54 7.09 0.58
C LEU A 215 -4.34 7.96 0.97
N ARG A 216 -3.12 7.52 0.62
CA ARG A 216 -1.88 8.25 0.92
C ARG A 216 -1.68 9.49 0.07
N LEU A 217 -2.24 9.49 -1.13
CA LEU A 217 -2.32 10.66 -2.00
C LEU A 217 -3.45 11.63 -1.61
N GLY A 218 -4.20 11.36 -0.54
CA GLY A 218 -5.21 12.26 0.03
C GLY A 218 -6.64 12.00 -0.44
N TYR A 219 -6.88 10.96 -1.25
CA TYR A 219 -8.22 10.56 -1.70
C TYR A 219 -8.98 9.84 -0.58
N THR A 220 -9.30 10.54 0.51
CA THR A 220 -9.86 9.93 1.73
C THR A 220 -11.38 9.92 1.77
N ASP A 221 -12.05 10.58 0.83
CA ASP A 221 -13.50 10.63 0.79
C ASP A 221 -14.11 9.32 0.26
N PRO A 222 -15.34 8.96 0.70
CA PRO A 222 -15.99 7.71 0.29
C PRO A 222 -16.19 7.57 -1.22
N GLN A 223 -16.35 8.67 -1.96
CA GLN A 223 -16.58 8.61 -3.40
C GLN A 223 -15.30 8.26 -4.15
N SER A 224 -14.18 8.88 -3.81
CA SER A 224 -12.88 8.52 -4.38
C SER A 224 -12.50 7.08 -4.03
N GLN A 225 -12.71 6.67 -2.78
CA GLN A 225 -12.48 5.29 -2.34
C GLN A 225 -13.46 4.27 -2.94
N HIS A 226 -14.55 4.72 -3.55
CA HIS A 226 -15.44 3.86 -4.33
C HIS A 226 -15.01 3.73 -5.79
N ILE A 227 -14.57 4.83 -6.40
CA ILE A 227 -14.28 4.95 -7.83
C ILE A 227 -12.90 4.39 -8.18
N LEU A 228 -11.87 4.87 -7.47
CA LEU A 228 -10.47 4.66 -7.83
C LEU A 228 -10.05 3.18 -7.81
N PRO A 229 -10.43 2.38 -6.80
CA PRO A 229 -10.10 0.96 -6.78
C PRO A 229 -10.69 0.19 -7.96
N ILE A 230 -11.95 0.46 -8.30
CA ILE A 230 -12.62 -0.16 -9.46
C ILE A 230 -11.95 0.22 -10.78
N GLN A 231 -11.54 1.48 -10.93
CA GLN A 231 -10.80 1.91 -12.12
C GLN A 231 -9.44 1.22 -12.23
N VAL A 232 -8.73 1.04 -11.10
CA VAL A 232 -7.47 0.29 -11.05
C VAL A 232 -7.68 -1.17 -11.41
N GLU A 233 -8.69 -1.82 -10.82
CA GLU A 233 -8.97 -3.22 -11.09
C GLU A 233 -9.29 -3.45 -12.57
N ASN A 234 -10.15 -2.59 -13.14
CA ASN A 234 -10.51 -2.65 -14.55
C ASN A 234 -9.31 -2.37 -15.47
N LEU A 235 -8.39 -1.48 -15.08
CA LEU A 235 -7.14 -1.26 -15.81
C LEU A 235 -6.27 -2.53 -15.84
N ILE A 236 -6.12 -3.19 -14.69
CA ILE A 236 -5.35 -4.44 -14.59
C ILE A 236 -6.02 -5.54 -15.43
N LEU A 237 -7.34 -5.68 -15.32
CA LEU A 237 -8.13 -6.65 -16.08
C LEU A 237 -7.96 -6.46 -17.60
N ARG A 238 -8.00 -5.22 -18.08
CA ARG A 238 -7.72 -4.91 -19.49
C ARG A 238 -6.29 -5.26 -19.89
N ASN A 239 -5.30 -4.93 -19.06
CA ASN A 239 -3.90 -5.28 -19.30
C ASN A 239 -3.67 -6.80 -19.31
N MET A 240 -4.49 -7.55 -18.58
CA MET A 240 -4.50 -9.02 -18.57
C MET A 240 -5.34 -9.63 -19.69
N GLU A 241 -5.89 -8.82 -20.60
CA GLU A 241 -6.81 -9.24 -21.67
C GLU A 241 -8.04 -10.02 -21.16
N SER A 242 -8.44 -9.78 -19.90
CA SER A 242 -9.59 -10.41 -19.29
C SER A 242 -10.89 -9.77 -19.77
N PRO A 243 -11.93 -10.56 -20.08
CA PRO A 243 -13.24 -10.02 -20.46
C PRO A 243 -14.05 -9.51 -19.25
N LEU A 244 -13.54 -9.69 -18.03
CA LEU A 244 -14.21 -9.27 -16.79
C LEU A 244 -14.04 -7.77 -16.58
N PHE A 245 -15.05 -7.15 -15.97
CA PHE A 245 -15.01 -5.76 -15.53
C PHE A 245 -16.02 -5.53 -14.40
N TRP A 246 -15.80 -4.48 -13.63
CA TRP A 246 -16.63 -4.07 -12.49
C TRP A 246 -17.15 -2.66 -12.69
N ASN A 247 -18.44 -2.44 -12.41
CA ASN A 247 -19.08 -1.14 -12.55
C ASN A 247 -19.29 -0.42 -11.20
N GLY A 248 -18.91 -1.04 -10.08
CA GLY A 248 -19.05 -0.51 -8.72
C GLY A 248 -20.31 -0.91 -7.96
N THR A 249 -21.30 -1.60 -8.55
CA THR A 249 -22.54 -1.96 -7.81
C THR A 249 -22.27 -2.89 -6.63
N ASP A 250 -21.24 -3.72 -6.72
CA ASP A 250 -20.89 -4.69 -5.68
C ASP A 250 -19.73 -4.19 -4.80
N HIS A 251 -19.35 -2.91 -4.94
CA HIS A 251 -18.26 -2.31 -4.18
C HIS A 251 -18.80 -1.50 -3.00
N ALA A 252 -18.61 -2.02 -1.78
CA ALA A 252 -19.05 -1.39 -0.56
C ALA A 252 -18.18 -0.16 -0.21
N PRO A 253 -18.72 0.83 0.54
CA PRO A 253 -20.06 0.87 1.12
C PRO A 253 -21.11 1.53 0.23
N LEU A 254 -20.73 2.12 -0.91
CA LEU A 254 -21.68 2.90 -1.72
C LEU A 254 -22.56 2.01 -2.58
N ASN A 255 -22.03 0.91 -3.13
CA ASN A 255 -22.81 -0.06 -3.91
C ASN A 255 -23.63 0.58 -5.05
N ILE A 256 -23.06 1.59 -5.70
CA ILE A 256 -23.66 2.33 -6.81
C ILE A 256 -22.82 2.19 -8.08
N ILE A 257 -23.48 2.32 -9.24
CA ILE A 257 -22.80 2.40 -10.53
C ILE A 257 -21.87 3.62 -10.56
N ILE A 258 -20.62 3.39 -10.96
CA ILE A 258 -19.64 4.42 -11.26
C ILE A 258 -19.75 4.74 -12.76
N PRO A 259 -20.21 5.93 -13.19
CA PRO A 259 -20.44 6.19 -14.62
C PRO A 259 -19.20 6.05 -15.52
N ASN A 260 -18.01 6.23 -14.96
CA ASN A 260 -16.71 6.21 -15.65
C ASN A 260 -15.80 5.09 -15.11
N TYR A 261 -16.37 3.92 -14.79
CA TYR A 261 -15.65 2.78 -14.19
C TYR A 261 -14.50 2.23 -15.05
N MET A 262 -14.53 2.47 -16.37
CA MET A 262 -13.48 2.05 -17.31
C MET A 262 -12.38 3.09 -17.52
N SER A 263 -12.58 4.33 -17.04
CA SER A 263 -11.57 5.37 -17.20
C SER A 263 -10.30 5.04 -16.42
N LEU A 264 -9.18 5.52 -16.93
CA LEU A 264 -7.93 5.44 -16.21
C LEU A 264 -7.97 6.24 -14.90
N PRO A 265 -7.41 5.71 -13.80
CA PRO A 265 -7.25 6.46 -12.56
C PRO A 265 -6.51 7.78 -12.80
N ASN A 266 -6.90 8.81 -12.06
CA ASN A 266 -6.30 10.15 -12.16
C ASN A 266 -4.99 10.28 -11.38
N PHE A 267 -4.66 9.33 -10.51
CA PHE A 267 -3.40 9.27 -9.76
C PHE A 267 -2.50 8.21 -10.40
N ARG A 268 -1.50 8.66 -11.15
CA ARG A 268 -0.55 7.78 -11.86
C ARG A 268 0.85 8.04 -11.31
#